data_AF-A0A060YWZ3-F1
#
_entry.id   AF-A0A060YWZ3-F1
#
_cell.length_a   1.000
_cell.length_b   1.000
_cell.length_c   1.000
_cell.angle_alpha   90.00
_cell.angle_beta   90.00
_cell.angle_gamma   90.00
#
_symmetry.space_group_name_H-M   'P 1'
#
loop_
_entity.id
_entity.type
_entity.pdbx_description
1 polymer ?
#
loop_
_entity_poly.entity_id
_entity_poly.type
_entity_poly.pdbx_seq_one_letter_code
_entity_poly.pdbx_strand_id
1 'polypeptide(L)'
;MSFFPPFYSLRCSPSRQWQGERDSSTPVDLNSVDLHAYIVVSDGRAYTAISEVPEPVGWALMPVAPIGELFGWLFALELPNSQAGFKITGAEFTRHAEVTFYPGNQRLSIVQTAQGLDSENHLSVDTRLHGDVPFIAPGATVQMEPYKETYQYYPSGALANK
;
A
#
# COMPACT_ATOMS: atom_id res chain seq x y z
N MET A 1 -17.83 2.16 22.63
CA MET A 1 -16.52 2.81 22.40
C MET A 1 -15.46 1.74 22.44
N SER A 2 -14.94 1.32 21.28
CA SER A 2 -13.84 0.36 21.21
C SER A 2 -12.55 1.14 20.99
N PHE A 3 -11.70 1.17 22.01
CA PHE A 3 -10.35 1.73 21.96
C PHE A 3 -9.52 0.87 20.99
N PHE A 4 -9.18 1.40 19.81
CA PHE A 4 -8.08 0.88 19.00
C PHE A 4 -6.84 1.72 19.31
N PRO A 5 -5.68 1.11 19.61
CA PRO A 5 -4.47 1.86 19.91
C PRO A 5 -3.99 2.64 18.66
N PRO A 6 -3.31 3.80 18.82
CA PRO A 6 -2.97 4.69 17.70
C PRO A 6 -1.81 4.21 16.81
N PHE A 7 -1.19 3.07 17.12
CA PHE A 7 0.07 2.69 16.50
C PHE A 7 -0.10 1.38 15.73
N TYR A 8 0.12 1.43 14.41
CA TYR A 8 0.25 0.24 13.59
C TYR A 8 1.68 0.18 13.06
N SER A 9 2.48 -0.71 13.63
CA SER A 9 3.85 -1.00 13.21
C SER A 9 3.82 -2.20 12.28
N LEU A 10 4.15 -2.02 10.99
CA LEU A 10 4.18 -3.10 10.02
C LEU A 10 5.64 -3.37 9.67
N ARG A 11 6.09 -4.61 9.85
CA ARG A 11 7.38 -5.09 9.33
C ARG A 11 7.11 -5.71 7.97
N CYS A 12 7.69 -5.18 6.89
CA CYS A 12 7.68 -5.93 5.63
C CYS A 12 8.69 -7.07 5.77
N SER A 13 8.26 -8.31 5.49
CA SER A 13 9.15 -9.46 5.42
C SER A 13 9.58 -9.71 3.97
N PRO A 14 10.76 -10.32 3.76
CA PRO A 14 11.45 -10.24 2.47
C PRO A 14 10.84 -11.20 1.44
N SER A 15 10.60 -10.72 0.22
CA SER A 15 10.61 -11.59 -0.95
C SER A 15 10.86 -10.84 -2.26
N ARG A 16 12.12 -10.93 -2.68
CA ARG A 16 12.66 -11.20 -4.03
C ARG A 16 12.18 -10.37 -5.24
N GLN A 17 13.11 -9.49 -5.65
CA GLN A 17 13.54 -9.10 -7.00
C GLN A 17 12.75 -8.01 -7.75
N TRP A 18 13.38 -6.83 -7.83
CA TRP A 18 13.01 -5.66 -8.64
C TRP A 18 13.88 -5.58 -9.89
N GLN A 19 13.41 -4.99 -10.99
CA GLN A 19 14.24 -4.70 -12.17
C GLN A 19 14.13 -3.21 -12.56
N GLY A 20 15.28 -2.59 -12.84
CA GLY A 20 15.42 -1.21 -13.31
C GLY A 20 15.90 -1.13 -14.77
N GLU A 21 15.85 0.08 -15.35
CA GLU A 21 16.03 0.53 -16.75
C GLU A 21 17.05 -0.23 -17.66
N ARG A 22 16.77 -0.23 -18.97
CA ARG A 22 17.49 -0.94 -20.05
C ARG A 22 18.91 -0.45 -20.40
N ASP A 23 19.44 0.61 -19.79
CA ASP A 23 20.85 1.01 -19.93
C ASP A 23 21.65 1.00 -18.62
N SER A 24 21.00 0.66 -17.50
CA SER A 24 21.66 0.24 -16.26
C SER A 24 20.66 -0.53 -15.39
N SER A 25 20.37 -1.77 -15.81
CA SER A 25 19.45 -2.67 -15.14
C SER A 25 20.08 -3.18 -13.86
N THR A 26 20.04 -2.35 -12.82
CA THR A 26 20.45 -2.74 -11.49
C THR A 26 19.20 -3.13 -10.73
N PRO A 27 18.93 -4.45 -10.57
CA PRO A 27 17.90 -4.90 -9.67
C PRO A 27 18.20 -4.35 -8.27
N VAL A 28 17.32 -3.49 -7.75
CA VAL A 28 17.47 -2.94 -6.40
C VAL A 28 16.72 -3.84 -5.44
N ASP A 29 17.45 -4.55 -4.59
CA ASP A 29 16.81 -5.42 -3.62
C ASP A 29 16.27 -4.59 -2.45
N LEU A 30 14.95 -4.53 -2.30
CA LEU A 30 14.28 -3.92 -1.15
C LEU A 30 14.16 -4.97 -0.03
N ASN A 31 15.30 -5.38 0.51
CA ASN A 31 15.31 -6.19 1.71
C ASN A 31 15.13 -5.27 2.92
N SER A 32 14.15 -5.58 3.78
CA SER A 32 13.94 -4.90 5.07
C SER A 32 13.42 -3.46 4.99
N VAL A 33 12.58 -3.15 4.01
CA VAL A 33 11.86 -1.87 3.98
C VAL A 33 10.71 -1.90 4.99
N ASP A 34 10.76 -1.08 6.02
CA ASP A 34 9.66 -0.99 6.99
C ASP A 34 8.59 0.01 6.54
N LEU A 35 7.32 -0.38 6.67
CA LEU A 35 6.17 0.48 6.38
C LEU A 35 5.43 0.78 7.68
N HIS A 36 5.35 2.05 8.05
CA HIS A 36 4.63 2.50 9.22
C HIS A 36 3.36 3.24 8.81
N ALA A 37 2.23 2.88 9.40
CA ALA A 37 0.96 3.55 9.14
C ALA A 37 0.37 4.11 10.44
N TYR A 38 0.03 5.39 10.42
CA TYR A 38 -0.67 6.08 11.50
C TYR A 38 -2.04 6.53 11.02
N ILE A 39 -3.08 6.06 11.68
CA ILE A 39 -4.46 6.25 11.23
C ILE A 39 -5.23 7.11 12.23
N VAL A 40 -5.82 8.19 11.73
CA VAL A 40 -6.71 9.06 12.50
C VAL A 40 -8.14 8.75 12.09
N VAL A 41 -8.73 7.76 12.77
CA VAL A 41 -10.07 7.23 12.46
C VAL A 41 -11.16 8.30 12.58
N SER A 42 -10.98 9.31 13.45
CA SER A 42 -11.95 10.41 13.60
C SER A 42 -12.14 11.23 12.33
N ASP A 43 -11.09 11.32 11.50
CA ASP A 43 -11.02 12.20 10.34
C ASP A 43 -10.85 11.41 9.03
N GLY A 44 -10.79 10.07 9.10
CA GLY A 44 -10.59 9.19 7.94
C GLY A 44 -9.23 9.34 7.27
N ARG A 45 -8.22 9.85 7.99
CA ARG A 45 -6.89 10.10 7.44
C ARG A 45 -5.93 8.97 7.76
N ALA A 46 -5.23 8.50 6.74
CA ALA A 46 -4.14 7.53 6.86
C ALA A 46 -2.82 8.21 6.49
N TYR A 47 -1.84 8.16 7.38
CA TYR A 47 -0.48 8.60 7.14
C TYR A 47 0.42 7.38 7.03
N THR A 48 1.11 7.23 5.90
CA THR A 48 2.01 6.10 5.68
C THR A 48 3.42 6.60 5.43
N ALA A 49 4.40 5.98 6.10
CA ALA A 49 5.81 6.22 5.91
C ALA A 49 6.47 4.90 5.51
N ILE A 50 7.37 4.97 4.53
CA ILE A 50 8.19 3.84 4.11
C ILE A 50 9.65 4.23 4.40
N SER A 51 10.34 3.46 5.22
CA SER A 51 11.71 3.73 5.66
C SER A 51 12.71 2.75 5.03
N GLU A 52 14.00 3.12 5.08
CA GLU A 52 15.10 2.30 4.56
C GLU A 52 15.02 2.06 3.03
N VAL A 53 14.33 2.96 2.32
CA VAL A 53 14.25 2.92 0.85
C VAL A 53 15.52 3.50 0.23
N PRO A 54 16.21 2.77 -0.66
CA PRO A 54 17.34 3.31 -1.44
C PRO A 54 16.91 4.54 -2.26
N GLU A 55 17.77 5.56 -2.32
CA GLU A 55 17.46 6.86 -2.92
C GLU A 55 16.86 6.77 -4.34
N PRO A 56 17.41 5.99 -5.30
CA PRO A 56 16.83 5.90 -6.65
C PRO A 56 15.40 5.33 -6.66
N VAL A 57 15.10 4.43 -5.72
CA VAL A 57 13.78 3.79 -5.59
C VAL A 57 12.80 4.71 -4.86
N GLY A 58 13.29 5.51 -3.90
CA GLY A 58 12.47 6.46 -3.16
C GLY A 58 11.70 7.41 -4.08
N TRP A 59 12.40 7.98 -5.09
CA TRP A 59 11.78 8.85 -6.08
C TRP A 59 10.75 8.11 -6.94
N ALA A 60 11.07 6.89 -7.38
CA ALA A 60 10.18 6.07 -8.22
C ALA A 60 8.94 5.54 -7.48
N LEU A 61 8.99 5.40 -6.15
CA LEU A 61 7.87 4.99 -5.31
C LEU A 61 6.92 6.13 -4.93
N MET A 62 7.33 7.39 -5.06
CA MET A 62 6.45 8.54 -4.78
C MET A 62 5.07 8.49 -5.47
N PRO A 63 4.94 8.14 -6.76
CA PRO A 63 3.63 8.01 -7.42
C PRO A 63 2.86 6.74 -7.02
N VAL A 64 3.45 5.83 -6.24
CA VAL A 64 2.84 4.54 -5.85
C VAL A 64 1.99 4.71 -4.59
N ALA A 65 1.07 5.68 -4.63
CA ALA A 65 0.07 5.89 -3.59
C ALA A 65 -0.76 4.64 -3.23
N PRO A 66 -1.05 3.69 -4.15
CA PRO A 66 -1.82 2.48 -3.83
C PRO A 66 -1.22 1.60 -2.73
N ILE A 67 0.07 1.75 -2.38
CA ILE A 67 0.67 1.04 -1.23
C ILE A 67 -0.01 1.47 0.08
N GLY A 68 -0.19 2.78 0.28
CA GLY A 68 -0.78 3.35 1.49
C GLY A 68 -2.31 3.43 1.46
N GLU A 69 -2.89 3.44 0.26
CA GLU A 69 -4.34 3.48 0.04
C GLU A 69 -5.10 2.34 0.72
N LEU A 70 -4.48 1.16 0.82
CA LEU A 70 -5.05 0.03 1.57
C LEU A 70 -5.53 0.47 2.96
N PHE A 71 -4.71 1.24 3.69
CA PHE A 71 -5.06 1.69 5.04
C PHE A 71 -6.13 2.77 5.04
N GLY A 72 -6.14 3.63 4.01
CA GLY A 72 -7.23 4.59 3.80
C GLY A 72 -8.57 3.90 3.59
N TRP A 73 -8.61 2.81 2.83
CA TRP A 73 -9.81 2.01 2.60
C TRP A 73 -10.22 1.18 3.83
N LEU A 74 -9.26 0.54 4.51
CA LEU A 74 -9.53 -0.26 5.71
C LEU A 74 -10.21 0.57 6.81
N PHE A 75 -9.76 1.80 7.01
CA PHE A 75 -10.20 2.67 8.09
C PHE A 75 -10.95 3.92 7.61
N ALA A 76 -11.57 3.83 6.42
CA ALA A 76 -12.36 4.90 5.84
C ALA A 76 -13.49 5.34 6.79
N LEU A 77 -13.86 6.63 6.72
CA LEU A 77 -15.06 7.12 7.40
C LEU A 77 -16.30 6.49 6.79
N GLU A 78 -17.10 5.85 7.62
CA GLU A 78 -18.35 5.24 7.20
C GLU A 78 -19.47 6.29 7.10
N LEU A 79 -19.98 6.43 5.88
CA LEU A 79 -21.26 7.09 5.62
C LEU A 79 -22.43 6.12 5.90
N PRO A 80 -23.66 6.62 6.08
CA PRO A 80 -24.83 5.77 6.23
C PRO A 80 -24.94 4.73 5.10
N ASN A 81 -25.17 3.47 5.45
CA ASN A 81 -25.22 2.31 4.54
C ASN A 81 -23.89 1.96 3.85
N SER A 82 -22.75 2.42 4.39
CA SER A 82 -21.41 1.97 3.95
C SER A 82 -20.67 1.27 5.08
N GLN A 83 -19.71 0.43 4.73
CA GLN A 83 -18.83 -0.25 5.67
C GLN A 83 -17.38 -0.02 5.24
N ALA A 84 -16.52 0.28 6.20
CA ALA A 84 -15.09 0.40 5.97
C ALA A 84 -14.49 -0.98 5.69
N GLY A 85 -13.34 -1.03 5.01
CA GLY A 85 -12.71 -2.28 4.62
C GLY A 85 -12.43 -3.21 5.80
N PHE A 86 -12.01 -2.66 6.95
CA PHE A 86 -11.73 -3.45 8.15
C PHE A 86 -12.96 -4.18 8.70
N LYS A 87 -14.18 -3.65 8.51
CA LYS A 87 -15.40 -4.38 8.92
C LYS A 87 -15.74 -5.53 7.99
N ILE A 88 -15.30 -5.46 6.74
CA ILE A 88 -15.57 -6.47 5.71
C ILE A 88 -14.55 -7.61 5.83
N THR A 89 -13.26 -7.27 5.91
CA THR A 89 -12.16 -8.25 5.89
C THR A 89 -11.67 -8.64 7.28
N GLY A 90 -11.95 -7.83 8.30
CA GLY A 90 -11.22 -7.91 9.55
C GLY A 90 -9.73 -7.63 9.34
N ALA A 91 -8.91 -8.33 10.11
CA ALA A 91 -7.45 -8.23 10.06
C ALA A 91 -6.79 -9.32 9.19
N GLU A 92 -7.58 -10.11 8.44
CA GLU A 92 -7.09 -11.23 7.64
C GLU A 92 -7.53 -11.08 6.19
N PHE A 93 -6.59 -10.75 5.30
CA PHE A 93 -6.88 -10.57 3.88
C PHE A 93 -5.62 -10.70 3.04
N THR A 94 -5.82 -10.91 1.74
CA THR A 94 -4.78 -10.72 0.72
C THR A 94 -5.31 -9.75 -0.33
N ARG A 95 -4.56 -8.68 -0.57
CA ARG A 95 -4.83 -7.70 -1.64
C ARG A 95 -3.80 -7.88 -2.74
N HIS A 96 -4.30 -7.95 -3.97
CA HIS A 96 -3.50 -7.88 -5.19
C HIS A 96 -3.82 -6.58 -5.89
N ALA A 97 -2.80 -5.78 -6.19
CA ALA A 97 -2.91 -4.58 -6.99
C ALA A 97 -1.83 -4.54 -8.07
N GLU A 98 -2.13 -3.91 -9.19
CA GLU A 98 -1.19 -3.67 -10.27
C GLU A 98 -1.21 -2.19 -10.63
N VAL A 99 -0.04 -1.57 -10.71
CA VAL A 99 0.14 -0.19 -11.16
C VAL A 99 0.84 -0.23 -12.51
N THR A 100 0.21 0.34 -13.53
CA THR A 100 0.82 0.48 -14.86
C THR A 100 1.19 1.94 -15.10
N PHE A 101 2.45 2.19 -15.44
CA PHE A 101 2.97 3.52 -15.72
C PHE A 101 2.93 3.80 -17.23
N TYR A 102 2.20 4.83 -17.62
CA TYR A 102 2.16 5.30 -19.01
C TYR A 102 3.05 6.53 -19.20
N PRO A 103 3.73 6.68 -20.37
CA PRO A 103 3.62 5.87 -21.58
C PRO A 103 4.52 4.62 -21.67
N GLY A 104 5.43 4.38 -20.71
CA GLY A 104 6.44 3.33 -20.81
C GLY A 104 5.94 1.89 -20.60
N ASN A 105 4.67 1.71 -20.20
CA ASN A 105 4.03 0.42 -19.93
C ASN A 105 4.79 -0.46 -18.92
N GLN A 106 5.57 0.18 -18.04
CA GLN A 106 6.15 -0.49 -16.87
C GLN A 106 5.03 -0.88 -15.92
N ARG A 107 5.19 -2.01 -15.24
CA ARG A 107 4.17 -2.55 -14.35
C ARG A 107 4.78 -2.90 -13.02
N LEU A 108 4.09 -2.49 -11.96
CA LEU A 108 4.42 -2.83 -10.59
C LEU A 108 3.27 -3.64 -9.98
N SER A 109 3.55 -4.88 -9.62
CA SER A 109 2.65 -5.72 -8.83
C SER A 109 2.87 -5.48 -7.34
N ILE A 110 1.77 -5.34 -6.61
CA ILE A 110 1.73 -5.13 -5.17
C ILE A 110 0.87 -6.25 -4.58
N VAL A 111 1.45 -7.05 -3.69
CA VAL A 111 0.74 -8.07 -2.93
C VAL A 111 0.85 -7.76 -1.45
N GLN A 112 -0.28 -7.53 -0.80
CA GLN A 112 -0.35 -7.19 0.63
C GLN A 112 -1.13 -8.27 1.37
N THR A 113 -0.50 -8.94 2.34
CA THR A 113 -1.12 -10.02 3.11
C THR A 113 -1.14 -9.68 4.58
N ALA A 114 -2.34 -9.66 5.16
CA ALA A 114 -2.56 -9.54 6.61
C ALA A 114 -3.00 -10.90 7.18
N GLN A 115 -2.43 -11.29 8.32
CA GLN A 115 -2.68 -12.59 8.97
C GLN A 115 -3.31 -12.46 10.37
N GLY A 116 -3.97 -11.33 10.63
CA GLY A 116 -4.58 -11.04 11.92
C GLY A 116 -3.88 -9.92 12.69
N LEU A 117 -4.29 -9.78 13.94
CA LEU A 117 -3.68 -8.85 14.91
C LEU A 117 -2.69 -9.62 15.80
N ASP A 118 -1.59 -8.97 16.18
CA ASP A 118 -0.66 -9.54 17.15
C ASP A 118 -1.17 -9.43 18.61
N SER A 119 -0.36 -9.88 19.56
CA SER A 119 -0.68 -9.83 21.00
C SER A 119 -0.86 -8.42 21.56
N GLU A 120 -0.38 -7.40 20.85
CA GLU A 120 -0.49 -5.99 21.20
C GLU A 120 -1.64 -5.29 20.44
N ASN A 121 -2.42 -6.05 19.66
CA ASN A 121 -3.48 -5.59 18.76
C ASN A 121 -2.98 -4.75 17.58
N HIS A 122 -1.72 -4.92 17.18
CA HIS A 122 -1.22 -4.33 15.96
C HIS A 122 -1.57 -5.21 14.76
N LEU A 123 -2.11 -4.59 13.72
CA LEU A 123 -2.24 -5.20 12.40
C LEU A 123 -0.85 -5.28 11.77
N SER A 124 -0.45 -6.46 11.32
CA SER A 124 0.76 -6.68 10.50
C SER A 124 0.36 -6.98 9.05
N VAL A 125 0.96 -6.28 8.09
CA VAL A 125 0.70 -6.45 6.65
C VAL A 125 2.03 -6.67 5.95
N ASP A 126 2.23 -7.89 5.46
CA ASP A 126 3.37 -8.23 4.60
C ASP A 126 3.14 -7.64 3.21
N THR A 127 3.99 -6.70 2.79
CA THR A 127 3.88 -6.04 1.49
C THR A 127 5.01 -6.50 0.57
N ARG A 128 4.65 -7.15 -0.52
CA ARG A 128 5.55 -7.61 -1.58
C ARG A 128 5.34 -6.77 -2.81
N LEU A 129 6.43 -6.27 -3.37
CA LEU A 129 6.44 -5.43 -4.55
C LEU A 129 7.31 -6.10 -5.60
N HIS A 130 6.80 -6.24 -6.83
CA HIS A 130 7.52 -6.90 -7.91
C HIS A 130 7.19 -6.24 -9.26
N GLY A 131 8.22 -5.84 -10.00
CA GLY A 131 8.09 -5.33 -11.35
C GLY A 131 9.06 -4.20 -11.66
N ASP A 132 8.64 -3.33 -12.58
CA ASP A 132 9.40 -2.23 -13.13
C ASP A 132 8.71 -0.89 -12.81
N VAL A 133 9.52 0.13 -12.51
CA VAL A 133 9.05 1.49 -12.24
C VAL A 133 9.81 2.48 -13.14
N PRO A 134 9.20 3.60 -13.53
CA PRO A 134 9.88 4.60 -14.32
C PRO A 134 10.97 5.30 -13.51
N PHE A 135 12.03 5.74 -14.19
CA PHE A 135 12.99 6.65 -13.59
C PHE A 135 12.35 8.00 -13.29
N ILE A 136 12.55 8.49 -12.06
CA ILE A 136 12.12 9.82 -11.63
C ILE A 136 13.36 10.58 -11.15
N ALA A 137 13.57 11.77 -11.71
CA ALA A 137 14.73 12.58 -11.38
C ALA A 137 14.71 13.01 -9.90
N PRO A 138 15.86 13.00 -9.20
CA PRO A 138 15.95 13.51 -7.85
C PRO A 138 15.44 14.95 -7.73
N GLY A 139 14.68 15.23 -6.67
CA GLY A 139 14.06 16.55 -6.43
C GLY A 139 12.76 16.79 -7.20
N ALA A 140 12.29 15.82 -8.00
CA ALA A 140 10.96 15.89 -8.58
C ALA A 140 9.88 15.92 -7.49
N THR A 141 8.76 16.58 -7.77
CA THR A 141 7.58 16.60 -6.90
C THR A 141 6.44 15.87 -7.58
N VAL A 142 5.78 14.97 -6.86
CA VAL A 142 4.54 14.33 -7.31
C VAL A 142 3.38 15.03 -6.63
N GLN A 143 2.38 15.39 -7.42
CA GLN A 143 1.11 15.93 -6.94
C GLN A 143 0.00 14.99 -7.38
N MET A 144 -0.90 14.67 -6.45
CA MET A 144 -2.06 13.83 -6.72
C MET A 144 -3.31 14.61 -6.36
N GLU A 145 -4.14 14.87 -7.37
CA GLU A 145 -5.42 15.53 -7.19
C GLU A 145 -6.42 14.60 -6.50
N PRO A 146 -7.42 15.14 -5.78
CA PRO A 146 -8.47 14.33 -5.19
C PRO A 146 -9.17 13.46 -6.24
N TYR A 147 -9.24 12.15 -5.98
CA TYR A 147 -9.89 11.18 -6.84
C TYR A 147 -10.93 10.35 -6.05
N LYS A 148 -11.71 9.56 -6.79
CA LYS A 148 -12.71 8.64 -6.22
C LYS A 148 -12.49 7.26 -6.80
N GLU A 149 -12.49 6.26 -5.93
CA GLU A 149 -12.48 4.86 -6.33
C GLU A 149 -13.82 4.18 -6.03
N THR A 150 -14.14 3.16 -6.83
CA THR A 150 -15.35 2.35 -6.64
C THR A 150 -14.95 0.90 -6.41
N TYR A 151 -15.35 0.36 -5.26
CA TYR A 151 -15.12 -1.03 -4.88
C TYR A 151 -16.40 -1.86 -5.11
N GLN A 152 -16.27 -2.99 -5.77
CA GLN A 152 -17.37 -3.93 -6.02
C GLN A 152 -17.17 -5.19 -5.19
N TYR A 153 -18.19 -5.53 -4.38
CA TYR A 153 -18.25 -6.74 -3.59
C TYR A 153 -18.95 -7.85 -4.38
N TYR A 154 -18.28 -8.98 -4.56
CA TYR A 154 -18.83 -10.17 -5.18
C TYR A 154 -19.27 -11.20 -4.14
N PRO A 155 -20.35 -11.98 -4.39
CA PRO A 155 -20.79 -13.05 -3.48
C PRO A 155 -19.74 -14.12 -3.17
N SER A 156 -18.67 -14.20 -3.97
CA SER A 156 -17.50 -15.06 -3.73
C SER A 156 -16.60 -14.57 -2.58
N GLY A 157 -16.89 -13.42 -1.97
CA GLY A 157 -16.04 -12.78 -0.96
C GLY A 157 -14.90 -11.96 -1.56
N ALA A 158 -14.82 -11.86 -2.88
CA ALA A 158 -13.83 -11.03 -3.57
C ALA A 158 -14.29 -9.56 -3.64
N LEU A 159 -13.33 -8.64 -3.48
CA LEU A 159 -13.50 -7.22 -3.71
C LEU A 159 -12.56 -6.79 -4.85
N ALA A 160 -13.10 -6.07 -5.83
CA ALA A 160 -12.31 -5.51 -6.92
C ALA A 160 -12.58 -4.01 -7.06
N ASN A 161 -11.54 -3.23 -7.36
CA ASN A 161 -11.68 -1.87 -7.82
C ASN A 161 -12.08 -1.86 -9.31
N LYS A 162 -12.90 -0.90 -9.71
CA LYS A 162 -13.31 -0.70 -11.11
C LYS A 162 -12.45 0.34 -11.81
#